data_AF-A0AAJ1RQH0-F1
#
_entry.id   AF-A0AAJ1RQH0-F1
#
_cell.length_a   1.000
_cell.length_b   1.000
_cell.length_c   1.000
_cell.angle_alpha   90.00
_cell.angle_beta   90.00
_cell.angle_gamma   90.00
#
_symmetry.space_group_name_H-M   'P 1'
#
loop_
_entity.id
_entity.type
_entity.pdbx_description
1 polymer ?
#
loop_
_entity_poly.entity_id
_entity_poly.type
_entity_poly.pdbx_seq_one_letter_code
_entity_poly.pdbx_strand_id
1 'polypeptide(L)'
;MTHEDVLDNFLARQPLRVHRSDRRLARIVREAYPIGVPALIMKSSTDRLGESAGYTFHLGTPDEMLRRIASWLLTGAEGDQSRLLRLVERLWNRHGREDVALAALLLANLDHSTLDVDPWVVLAGCTRDSEPAEALLLSIEEMLRAGRSIPSEELLLDWCEGRAVDAHMSLLVSYAGSVRGHAVSEELLSHLSSIEIPDGDSLLGRVIQRLRDD
;
A
#
# COMPACT_ATOMS: atom_id res chain seq x y z
N MET A 1 -22.64 -9.59 -19.56
CA MET A 1 -22.28 -8.69 -18.47
C MET A 1 -20.90 -9.12 -18.01
N THR A 2 -19.90 -8.28 -18.25
CA THR A 2 -18.51 -8.56 -17.85
C THR A 2 -18.40 -8.50 -16.32
N HIS A 3 -17.31 -9.03 -15.76
CA HIS A 3 -17.05 -8.90 -14.32
C HIS A 3 -16.99 -7.44 -13.86
N GLU A 4 -16.45 -6.57 -14.72
CA GLU A 4 -16.42 -5.12 -14.57
C GLU A 4 -17.82 -4.52 -14.45
N ASP A 5 -18.73 -4.87 -15.36
CA ASP A 5 -20.11 -4.38 -15.35
C ASP A 5 -20.82 -4.74 -14.03
N VAL A 6 -20.54 -5.91 -13.45
CA VAL A 6 -21.14 -6.34 -12.18
C VAL A 6 -20.65 -5.47 -11.03
N LEU A 7 -19.34 -5.21 -10.97
CA LEU A 7 -18.75 -4.36 -9.95
C LEU A 7 -19.27 -2.93 -10.05
N ASP A 8 -19.25 -2.34 -11.24
CA ASP A 8 -19.74 -0.98 -11.45
C ASP A 8 -21.22 -0.85 -11.05
N ASN A 9 -22.05 -1.83 -11.42
CA ASN A 9 -23.46 -1.86 -11.01
C ASN A 9 -23.63 -1.99 -9.49
N PHE A 10 -22.78 -2.78 -8.81
CA PHE A 10 -22.81 -2.88 -7.34
C PHE A 10 -22.44 -1.55 -6.68
N LEU A 11 -21.39 -0.89 -7.17
CA LEU A 11 -20.90 0.39 -6.63
C LEU A 11 -21.89 1.54 -6.90
N ALA A 12 -22.48 1.59 -8.10
CA ALA A 12 -23.46 2.61 -8.48
C ALA A 12 -24.76 2.55 -7.65
N ARG A 13 -25.11 1.37 -7.10
CA ARG A 13 -26.28 1.20 -6.23
C ARG A 13 -26.07 1.68 -4.80
N GLN A 14 -24.83 1.99 -4.41
CA GLN A 14 -24.54 2.42 -3.06
C GLN A 14 -25.05 3.85 -2.82
N PRO A 15 -25.76 4.13 -1.71
CA PRO A 15 -26.21 5.48 -1.42
C PRO A 15 -25.05 6.45 -1.18
N LEU A 16 -25.05 7.66 -1.76
CA LEU A 16 -23.98 8.66 -1.59
C LEU A 16 -23.56 8.91 -0.12
N ARG A 17 -24.51 8.82 0.82
CA ARG A 17 -24.26 8.96 2.26
C ARG A 17 -23.24 7.95 2.84
N VAL A 18 -22.85 6.91 2.10
CA VAL A 18 -21.82 5.96 2.53
C VAL A 18 -20.43 6.61 2.56
N HIS A 19 -20.15 7.56 1.65
CA HIS A 19 -18.86 8.28 1.59
C HIS A 19 -18.61 9.17 2.82
N ARG A 20 -19.66 9.46 3.60
CA ARG A 20 -19.57 10.19 4.88
C ARG A 20 -18.99 9.33 6.02
N SER A 21 -18.71 8.04 5.81
CA SER A 21 -18.19 7.15 6.84
C SER A 21 -17.20 6.14 6.28
N ASP A 22 -15.95 6.31 6.68
CA ASP A 22 -14.85 5.34 6.60
C ASP A 22 -15.27 3.91 7.00
N ARG A 23 -16.03 3.73 8.10
CA ARG A 23 -16.53 2.41 8.52
C ARG A 23 -17.51 1.79 7.53
N ARG A 24 -18.38 2.59 6.92
CA ARG A 24 -19.33 2.11 5.90
C ARG A 24 -18.59 1.76 4.61
N LEU A 25 -17.66 2.62 4.20
CA LEU A 25 -16.81 2.35 3.04
C LEU A 25 -16.01 1.06 3.22
N ALA A 26 -15.37 0.86 4.38
CA ALA A 26 -14.61 -0.36 4.69
C ALA A 26 -15.45 -1.65 4.59
N ARG A 27 -16.76 -1.59 4.90
CA ARG A 27 -17.68 -2.71 4.71
C ARG A 27 -18.00 -2.93 3.23
N ILE A 28 -18.34 -1.87 2.52
CA ILE A 28 -18.69 -1.93 1.09
C ILE A 28 -17.52 -2.48 0.27
N VAL A 29 -16.30 -1.99 0.49
CA VAL A 29 -15.12 -2.49 -0.25
C VAL A 29 -14.85 -3.97 0.04
N ARG A 30 -15.10 -4.43 1.28
CA ARG A 30 -14.95 -5.84 1.64
C ARG A 30 -15.95 -6.76 0.93
N GLU A 31 -17.15 -6.24 0.67
CA GLU A 31 -18.19 -6.91 -0.14
C GLU A 31 -17.87 -6.82 -1.64
N ALA A 32 -17.18 -5.76 -2.07
CA ALA A 32 -16.80 -5.54 -3.46
C ALA A 32 -15.64 -6.43 -3.92
N TYR A 33 -14.67 -6.73 -3.05
CA TYR A 33 -13.49 -7.53 -3.41
C TYR A 33 -13.78 -8.85 -4.15
N PRO A 34 -14.70 -9.73 -3.71
CA PRO A 34 -14.97 -10.96 -4.43
C PRO A 34 -15.69 -10.75 -5.77
N ILE A 35 -16.22 -9.54 -6.04
CA ILE A 35 -16.88 -9.24 -7.31
C ILE A 35 -15.82 -9.16 -8.40
N GLY A 36 -15.95 -10.03 -9.40
CA GLY A 36 -15.01 -10.10 -10.50
C GLY A 36 -13.81 -11.00 -10.28
N VAL A 37 -13.74 -11.68 -9.13
CA VAL A 37 -12.79 -12.77 -8.92
C VAL A 37 -13.13 -13.94 -9.86
N PRO A 38 -12.23 -14.36 -10.76
CA PRO A 38 -12.48 -15.50 -11.64
C PRO A 38 -12.72 -16.78 -10.83
N ALA A 39 -13.70 -17.58 -11.26
CA ALA A 39 -14.11 -18.81 -10.56
C ALA A 39 -13.00 -19.88 -10.41
N LEU A 40 -11.86 -19.71 -11.10
CA LEU A 40 -10.71 -20.61 -11.11
C LEU A 40 -9.60 -20.22 -10.12
N ILE A 41 -9.78 -19.22 -9.27
CA ILE A 41 -8.85 -19.00 -8.15
C ILE A 41 -9.03 -20.16 -7.16
N MET A 42 -8.10 -21.12 -7.20
CA MET A 42 -8.02 -22.22 -6.25
C MET A 42 -7.97 -21.64 -4.83
N LYS A 43 -9.10 -21.75 -4.13
CA LYS A 43 -9.31 -21.29 -2.76
C LYS A 43 -8.21 -21.82 -1.82
N SER A 44 -7.75 -23.06 -2.05
CA SER A 44 -6.74 -23.75 -1.22
C SER A 44 -5.31 -23.23 -1.36
N SER A 45 -4.92 -22.65 -2.49
CA SER A 45 -3.56 -22.07 -2.68
C SER A 45 -3.49 -20.61 -2.22
N THR A 46 -4.60 -19.89 -2.36
CA THR A 46 -4.72 -18.47 -1.99
C THR A 46 -4.75 -18.30 -0.46
N ASP A 47 -5.46 -19.19 0.24
CA ASP A 47 -5.52 -19.21 1.71
C ASP A 47 -4.14 -19.57 2.33
N ARG A 48 -3.41 -20.53 1.75
CA ARG A 48 -2.09 -20.97 2.25
C ARG A 48 -0.99 -19.94 2.04
N LEU A 49 -1.06 -19.13 0.98
CA LEU A 49 -0.11 -18.04 0.71
C LEU A 49 -0.40 -16.79 1.55
N GLY A 50 -1.66 -16.57 1.93
CA GLY A 50 -2.09 -15.45 2.78
C GLY A 50 -1.61 -15.59 4.22
N GLU A 51 -1.81 -16.75 4.85
CA GLU A 51 -1.38 -17.00 6.23
C GLU A 51 0.15 -17.00 6.38
N SER A 52 0.91 -17.53 5.40
CA SER A 52 2.38 -17.51 5.44
C SER A 52 2.97 -16.10 5.31
N ALA A 53 2.21 -15.15 4.78
CA ALA A 53 2.61 -13.76 4.59
C ALA A 53 1.97 -12.80 5.61
N GLY A 54 1.32 -13.31 6.66
CA GLY A 54 0.77 -12.47 7.74
C GLY A 54 -0.52 -11.70 7.41
N TYR A 55 -1.13 -11.92 6.23
CA TYR A 55 -2.40 -11.28 5.87
C TYR A 55 -3.59 -11.96 6.56
N THR A 56 -4.61 -11.18 6.95
CA THR A 56 -5.83 -11.70 7.58
C THR A 56 -6.79 -12.35 6.57
N PHE A 57 -6.67 -12.00 5.29
CA PHE A 57 -7.37 -12.66 4.18
C PHE A 57 -6.68 -12.37 2.84
N HIS A 58 -6.95 -13.25 1.86
CA HIS A 58 -6.62 -13.04 0.47
C HIS A 58 -7.74 -13.63 -0.40
N LEU A 59 -8.44 -12.79 -1.16
CA LEU A 59 -9.63 -13.16 -1.94
C LEU A 59 -9.32 -13.34 -3.44
N GLY A 60 -8.18 -12.86 -3.90
CA GLY A 60 -7.74 -12.96 -5.28
C GLY A 60 -8.38 -11.90 -6.20
N THR A 61 -8.73 -10.74 -5.65
CA THR A 61 -9.29 -9.63 -6.43
C THR A 61 -8.27 -9.13 -7.46
N PRO A 62 -8.61 -9.12 -8.77
CA PRO A 62 -7.71 -8.59 -9.80
C PRO A 62 -7.40 -7.10 -9.58
N ASP A 63 -6.19 -6.67 -9.93
CA ASP A 63 -5.73 -5.27 -9.78
C ASP A 63 -6.66 -4.27 -10.48
N GLU A 64 -7.13 -4.60 -11.68
CA GLU A 64 -8.15 -3.83 -12.43
C GLU A 64 -9.44 -3.59 -11.63
N MET A 65 -9.90 -4.57 -10.83
CA MET A 65 -11.08 -4.40 -9.97
C MET A 65 -10.75 -3.50 -8.78
N LEU A 66 -9.57 -3.64 -8.17
CA LEU A 66 -9.13 -2.76 -7.08
C LEU A 66 -9.01 -1.31 -7.55
N ARG A 67 -8.50 -1.07 -8.76
CA ARG A 67 -8.44 0.27 -9.37
C ARG A 67 -9.82 0.87 -9.63
N ARG A 68 -10.80 0.05 -10.05
CA ARG A 68 -12.20 0.49 -10.19
C ARG A 68 -12.82 0.88 -8.85
N ILE A 69 -12.58 0.08 -7.79
CA ILE A 69 -13.02 0.41 -6.42
C ILE A 69 -12.37 1.71 -5.95
N ALA A 70 -11.06 1.88 -6.15
CA ALA A 70 -10.34 3.10 -5.79
C ALA A 70 -10.89 4.33 -6.53
N SER A 71 -11.13 4.21 -7.84
CA SER A 71 -11.73 5.27 -8.65
C SER A 71 -13.11 5.69 -8.14
N TRP A 72 -13.98 4.73 -7.81
CA TRP A 72 -15.29 5.02 -7.24
C TRP A 72 -15.19 5.73 -5.87
N LEU A 73 -14.26 5.30 -5.01
CA LEU A 73 -14.02 5.92 -3.70
C LEU A 73 -13.57 7.37 -3.83
N LEU A 74 -12.59 7.62 -4.70
CA LEU A 74 -12.03 8.96 -4.95
C LEU A 74 -13.08 9.89 -5.56
N THR A 75 -13.86 9.38 -6.53
CA THR A 75 -14.93 10.15 -7.18
C THR A 75 -16.02 10.55 -6.19
N GLY A 76 -16.44 9.64 -5.30
CA GLY A 76 -17.50 9.90 -4.33
C GLY A 76 -17.08 10.70 -3.10
N ALA A 77 -15.80 11.09 -2.95
CA ALA A 77 -15.34 11.89 -1.82
C ALA A 77 -15.72 13.38 -1.91
N GLU A 78 -16.17 13.87 -3.08
CA GLU A 78 -16.74 15.21 -3.31
C GLU A 78 -15.92 16.38 -2.69
N GLY A 79 -14.60 16.22 -2.53
CA GLY A 79 -13.69 17.22 -1.97
C GLY A 79 -13.32 17.05 -0.49
N ASP A 80 -14.04 16.26 0.31
CA ASP A 80 -13.61 15.89 1.68
C ASP A 80 -12.97 14.49 1.67
N GLN A 81 -11.67 14.47 1.42
CA GLN A 81 -10.89 13.24 1.39
C GLN A 81 -10.45 12.76 2.78
N SER A 82 -10.77 13.47 3.86
CA SER A 82 -10.36 13.08 5.23
C SER A 82 -10.97 11.72 5.63
N ARG A 83 -12.14 11.38 5.05
CA ARG A 83 -12.78 10.07 5.25
C ARG A 83 -12.03 8.95 4.53
N LEU A 84 -11.42 9.24 3.37
CA LEU A 84 -10.58 8.27 2.67
C LEU A 84 -9.24 8.09 3.38
N LEU A 85 -8.66 9.14 3.96
CA LEU A 85 -7.47 9.01 4.80
C LEU A 85 -7.70 8.08 6.00
N ARG A 86 -8.83 8.24 6.72
CA ARG A 86 -9.24 7.29 7.77
C ARG A 86 -9.56 5.90 7.24
N LEU A 87 -10.01 5.79 5.99
CA LEU A 87 -10.25 4.49 5.36
C LEU A 87 -8.91 3.77 5.13
N VAL A 88 -7.87 4.46 4.65
CA VAL A 88 -6.50 3.90 4.49
C VAL A 88 -6.04 3.23 5.78
N GLU A 89 -6.10 3.95 6.91
CA GLU A 89 -5.74 3.42 8.23
C GLU A 89 -6.58 2.19 8.62
N ARG A 90 -7.90 2.21 8.36
CA ARG A 90 -8.78 1.07 8.65
C ARG A 90 -8.47 -0.17 7.82
N LEU A 91 -8.15 0.02 6.55
CA LEU A 91 -7.80 -1.06 5.64
C LEU A 91 -6.48 -1.68 6.10
N TRP A 92 -5.48 -0.86 6.43
CA TRP A 92 -4.21 -1.35 6.98
C TRP A 92 -4.38 -2.16 8.26
N ASN A 93 -5.19 -1.65 9.19
CA ASN A 93 -5.50 -2.34 10.45
C ASN A 93 -6.24 -3.66 10.26
N ARG A 94 -7.14 -3.75 9.27
CA ARG A 94 -7.83 -5.01 8.95
C ARG A 94 -6.89 -5.99 8.25
N HIS A 95 -5.92 -5.48 7.50
CA HIS A 95 -4.79 -6.20 6.94
C HIS A 95 -5.10 -7.43 6.07
N GLY A 96 -6.15 -7.34 5.25
CA GLY A 96 -6.24 -8.25 4.11
C GLY A 96 -5.28 -7.82 3.00
N ARG A 97 -4.87 -8.75 2.14
CA ARG A 97 -4.02 -8.41 0.99
C ARG A 97 -4.68 -7.38 0.07
N GLU A 98 -5.97 -7.53 -0.20
CA GLU A 98 -6.74 -6.56 -0.99
C GLU A 98 -6.94 -5.23 -0.25
N ASP A 99 -6.97 -5.26 1.09
CA ASP A 99 -7.03 -4.01 1.88
C ASP A 99 -5.75 -3.22 1.75
N VAL A 100 -4.60 -3.88 1.90
CA VAL A 100 -3.27 -3.28 1.72
C VAL A 100 -3.14 -2.72 0.31
N ALA A 101 -3.50 -3.49 -0.71
CA ALA A 101 -3.45 -3.01 -2.08
C ALA A 101 -4.38 -1.80 -2.34
N LEU A 102 -5.61 -1.84 -1.83
CA LEU A 102 -6.55 -0.72 -1.97
C LEU A 102 -6.08 0.52 -1.20
N ALA A 103 -5.54 0.35 0.00
CA ALA A 103 -5.02 1.47 0.78
C ALA A 103 -3.80 2.13 0.13
N ALA A 104 -2.91 1.35 -0.50
CA ALA A 104 -1.83 1.89 -1.31
C ALA A 104 -2.35 2.72 -2.49
N LEU A 105 -3.32 2.19 -3.24
CA LEU A 105 -3.98 2.90 -4.34
C LEU A 105 -4.62 4.20 -3.87
N LEU A 106 -5.33 4.18 -2.73
CA LEU A 106 -5.96 5.36 -2.18
C LEU A 106 -4.91 6.39 -1.75
N LEU A 107 -3.98 5.99 -0.88
CA LEU A 107 -2.95 6.88 -0.34
C LEU A 107 -2.17 7.56 -1.46
N ALA A 108 -1.75 6.83 -2.49
CA ALA A 108 -1.05 7.41 -3.64
C ALA A 108 -1.82 8.55 -4.34
N ASN A 109 -3.15 8.49 -4.34
CA ASN A 109 -4.03 9.36 -5.11
C ASN A 109 -4.82 10.39 -4.27
N LEU A 110 -4.60 10.47 -2.95
CA LEU A 110 -5.21 11.53 -2.14
C LEU A 110 -4.56 12.90 -2.44
N ASP A 111 -5.33 13.97 -2.22
CA ASP A 111 -4.83 15.34 -2.22
C ASP A 111 -4.21 15.65 -0.86
N HIS A 112 -2.96 15.23 -0.70
CA HIS A 112 -2.16 15.45 0.50
C HIS A 112 -2.00 16.93 0.85
N SER A 113 -2.01 17.81 -0.15
CA SER A 113 -1.89 19.25 0.08
C SER A 113 -3.13 19.83 0.75
N THR A 114 -4.32 19.43 0.31
CA THR A 114 -5.59 19.81 0.96
C THR A 114 -5.76 19.13 2.31
N LEU A 115 -5.22 17.93 2.49
CA LEU A 115 -5.27 17.18 3.75
C LEU A 115 -4.23 17.64 4.78
N ASP A 116 -3.24 18.44 4.37
CA ASP A 116 -2.10 18.87 5.20
C ASP A 116 -1.36 17.69 5.87
N VAL A 117 -1.03 16.68 5.05
CA VAL A 117 -0.30 15.48 5.50
C VAL A 117 0.83 15.12 4.56
N ASP A 118 1.90 14.55 5.11
CA ASP A 118 2.91 13.84 4.31
C ASP A 118 2.46 12.38 4.12
N PRO A 119 2.29 11.90 2.88
CA PRO A 119 1.84 10.53 2.63
C PRO A 119 2.83 9.46 3.08
N TRP A 120 4.13 9.74 3.11
CA TRP A 120 5.15 8.82 3.60
C TRP A 120 5.05 8.66 5.11
N VAL A 121 4.80 9.75 5.82
CA VAL A 121 4.51 9.72 7.28
C VAL A 121 3.20 8.98 7.55
N VAL A 122 2.17 9.17 6.72
CA VAL A 122 0.91 8.40 6.83
C VAL A 122 1.16 6.90 6.61
N LEU A 123 1.96 6.52 5.61
CA LEU A 123 2.30 5.13 5.35
C LEU A 123 3.04 4.51 6.54
N ALA A 124 4.10 5.17 7.03
CA ALA A 124 4.86 4.75 8.20
C ALA A 124 3.97 4.58 9.44
N GLY A 125 3.06 5.53 9.67
CA GLY A 125 2.12 5.47 10.80
C GLY A 125 1.07 4.35 10.68
N CYS A 126 0.86 3.81 9.48
CA CYS A 126 -0.06 2.68 9.28
C CYS A 126 0.62 1.32 9.51
N THR A 127 1.92 1.19 9.23
CA THR A 127 2.63 -0.11 9.32
C THR A 127 2.65 -0.65 10.75
N ARG A 128 2.50 -1.97 10.89
CA ARG A 128 2.74 -2.66 12.17
C ARG A 128 4.24 -2.85 12.42
N ASP A 129 4.60 -3.47 13.54
CA ASP A 129 6.00 -3.79 13.89
C ASP A 129 6.73 -4.62 12.82
N SER A 130 5.99 -5.35 11.98
CA SER A 130 6.51 -6.06 10.82
C SER A 130 5.45 -6.08 9.71
N GLU A 131 5.92 -5.93 8.48
CA GLU A 131 5.14 -6.02 7.26
C GLU A 131 5.88 -6.87 6.22
N PRO A 132 5.17 -7.61 5.36
CA PRO A 132 5.79 -8.27 4.22
C PRO A 132 6.47 -7.25 3.31
N ALA A 133 7.68 -7.56 2.84
CA ALA A 133 8.40 -6.69 1.93
C ALA A 133 7.59 -6.36 0.66
N GLU A 134 6.77 -7.30 0.16
CA GLU A 134 5.87 -7.07 -0.97
C GLU A 134 4.77 -6.04 -0.67
N ALA A 135 4.27 -5.97 0.57
CA ALA A 135 3.27 -4.98 0.97
C ALA A 135 3.84 -3.56 0.96
N LEU A 136 5.06 -3.41 1.50
CA LEU A 136 5.80 -2.15 1.50
C LEU A 136 6.13 -1.74 0.07
N LEU A 137 6.73 -2.64 -0.72
CA LEU A 137 7.06 -2.39 -2.13
C LEU A 137 5.85 -1.99 -2.95
N LEU A 138 4.71 -2.66 -2.80
CA LEU A 138 3.49 -2.30 -3.50
C LEU A 138 3.09 -0.84 -3.20
N SER A 139 3.14 -0.44 -1.93
CA SER A 139 2.78 0.91 -1.51
C SER A 139 3.75 1.96 -2.06
N ILE A 140 5.05 1.68 -1.97
CA ILE A 140 6.13 2.53 -2.49
C ILE A 140 5.96 2.72 -4.00
N GLU A 141 5.76 1.63 -4.75
CA GLU A 141 5.61 1.67 -6.20
C GLU A 141 4.35 2.43 -6.61
N GLU A 142 3.23 2.26 -5.90
CA GLU A 142 2.00 3.00 -6.16
C GLU A 142 2.16 4.50 -5.89
N MET A 143 2.85 4.87 -4.81
CA MET A 143 3.22 6.26 -4.48
C MET A 143 4.07 6.90 -5.59
N LEU A 144 5.15 6.24 -6.00
CA LEU A 144 6.05 6.73 -7.04
C LEU A 144 5.38 6.77 -8.41
N ARG A 145 4.53 5.77 -8.74
CA ARG A 145 3.75 5.71 -9.98
C ARG A 145 2.71 6.84 -10.06
N ALA A 146 2.19 7.30 -8.92
CA ALA A 146 1.34 8.49 -8.84
C ALA A 146 2.12 9.82 -8.91
N GLY A 147 3.44 9.78 -9.11
CA GLY A 147 4.29 10.96 -9.26
C GLY A 147 4.63 11.64 -7.94
N ARG A 148 4.53 10.95 -6.81
CA ARG A 148 4.99 11.47 -5.52
C ARG A 148 6.52 11.49 -5.51
N SER A 149 7.08 12.56 -4.97
CA SER A 149 8.52 12.61 -4.68
C SER A 149 8.89 11.53 -3.68
N ILE A 150 10.13 11.07 -3.73
CA ILE A 150 10.70 10.28 -2.63
C ILE A 150 10.64 11.08 -1.31
N PRO A 151 10.63 10.41 -0.14
CA PRO A 151 10.76 11.06 1.16
C PRO A 151 12.02 11.92 1.22
N SER A 152 12.04 12.93 2.10
CA SER A 152 13.29 13.65 2.40
C SER A 152 14.33 12.69 2.97
N GLU A 153 15.60 13.02 2.77
CA GLU A 153 16.71 12.28 3.36
C GLU A 153 16.64 12.25 4.90
N GLU A 154 16.25 13.37 5.53
CA GLU A 154 15.98 13.44 6.97
C GLU A 154 14.98 12.36 7.41
N LEU A 155 13.86 12.20 6.69
CA LEU A 155 12.86 11.18 7.01
C LEU A 155 13.37 9.75 6.79
N LEU A 156 14.20 9.54 5.76
CA LEU A 156 14.82 8.24 5.49
C LEU A 156 15.85 7.85 6.55
N LEU A 157 16.60 8.81 7.07
CA LEU A 157 17.55 8.61 8.18
C LEU A 157 16.80 8.34 9.49
N ASP A 158 15.76 9.13 9.80
CA ASP A 158 14.89 8.91 10.97
C ASP A 158 14.30 7.49 10.95
N TRP A 159 13.88 7.00 9.79
CA TRP A 159 13.37 5.64 9.62
C TRP A 159 14.44 4.57 9.86
N CYS A 160 15.70 4.81 9.47
CA CYS A 160 16.79 3.87 9.74
C CYS A 160 17.03 3.67 11.24
N GLU A 161 16.81 4.72 12.05
CA GLU A 161 17.01 4.70 13.50
C GLU A 161 15.76 4.27 14.29
N GLY A 162 14.62 4.15 13.61
CA GLY A 162 13.32 3.87 14.19
C GLY A 162 13.00 2.38 14.35
N ARG A 163 11.78 1.99 13.99
CA ARG A 163 11.36 0.58 14.01
C ARG A 163 12.01 -0.16 12.85
N ALA A 164 12.23 -1.47 13.00
CA ALA A 164 12.79 -2.30 11.94
C ALA A 164 12.01 -2.21 10.62
N VAL A 165 10.67 -2.17 10.68
CA VAL A 165 9.81 -1.98 9.50
C VAL A 165 10.05 -0.64 8.78
N ASP A 166 10.34 0.42 9.53
CA ASP A 166 10.58 1.76 8.98
C ASP A 166 11.96 1.77 8.30
N ALA A 167 12.96 1.15 8.92
CA ALA A 167 14.27 0.94 8.31
C ALA A 167 14.18 0.12 7.01
N HIS A 168 13.42 -0.97 7.01
CA HIS A 168 13.14 -1.75 5.79
C HIS A 168 12.44 -0.91 4.72
N MET A 169 11.51 -0.04 5.10
CA MET A 169 10.87 0.89 4.18
C MET A 169 11.86 1.92 3.62
N SER A 170 12.77 2.47 4.44
CA SER A 170 13.84 3.37 4.00
C SER A 170 14.74 2.71 2.94
N LEU A 171 15.13 1.45 3.17
CA LEU A 171 15.90 0.66 2.22
C LEU A 171 15.15 0.47 0.88
N LEU A 172 13.89 0.05 0.95
CA LEU A 172 13.08 -0.22 -0.24
C LEU A 172 12.79 1.06 -1.05
N VAL A 173 12.51 2.18 -0.38
CA VAL A 173 12.27 3.48 -1.02
C VAL A 173 13.54 4.00 -1.68
N SER A 174 14.69 3.91 -0.99
CA SER A 174 15.97 4.35 -1.53
C SER A 174 16.34 3.59 -2.80
N TYR A 175 16.13 2.27 -2.81
CA TYR A 175 16.30 1.45 -4.01
C TYR A 175 15.30 1.79 -5.12
N ALA A 176 14.02 1.95 -4.80
CA ALA A 176 13.02 2.32 -5.78
C ALA A 176 13.31 3.71 -6.41
N GLY A 177 13.88 4.62 -5.62
CA GLY A 177 14.38 5.92 -6.05
C GLY A 177 15.62 5.81 -6.94
N SER A 178 16.60 4.97 -6.59
CA SER A 178 17.84 4.79 -7.35
C SER A 178 17.59 4.22 -8.75
N VAL A 179 16.69 3.24 -8.86
CA VAL A 179 16.21 2.70 -10.15
C VAL A 179 15.57 3.78 -11.03
N ARG A 180 15.07 4.87 -10.42
CA ARG A 180 14.49 6.04 -11.10
C ARG A 180 15.47 7.21 -11.23
N GLY A 181 16.76 6.99 -10.96
CA GLY A 181 17.82 7.98 -11.12
C GLY A 181 18.03 8.93 -9.94
N HIS A 182 17.47 8.65 -8.77
CA HIS A 182 17.76 9.42 -7.55
C HIS A 182 19.06 8.91 -6.92
N ALA A 183 20.02 9.80 -6.69
CA ALA A 183 21.24 9.44 -5.99
C ALA A 183 20.96 9.18 -4.51
N VAL A 184 21.60 8.15 -3.95
CA VAL A 184 21.64 7.88 -2.52
C VAL A 184 22.94 8.48 -1.99
N SER A 185 22.88 9.29 -0.94
CA SER A 185 24.09 9.87 -0.35
C SER A 185 24.93 8.78 0.34
N GLU A 186 26.22 9.06 0.56
CA GLU A 186 27.10 8.16 1.31
C GLU A 186 26.62 7.98 2.77
N GLU A 187 26.07 9.03 3.38
CA GLU A 187 25.53 8.99 4.75
C GLU A 187 24.33 8.05 4.85
N LEU A 188 23.36 8.22 3.95
CA LEU A 188 22.19 7.35 3.90
C LEU A 188 22.60 5.91 3.55
N LEU A 189 23.50 5.71 2.59
CA LEU A 189 23.98 4.37 2.22
C LEU A 189 24.66 3.65 3.39
N SER A 190 25.39 4.38 4.24
CA SER A 190 26.01 3.84 5.46
C SER A 190 24.95 3.35 6.45
N HIS A 191 23.89 4.14 6.70
CA HIS A 191 22.78 3.74 7.57
C HIS A 191 22.02 2.55 7.00
N LEU A 192 21.66 2.59 5.71
CA LEU A 192 21.00 1.48 5.02
C LEU A 192 21.83 0.19 5.09
N SER A 193 23.15 0.31 4.98
CA SER A 193 24.09 -0.81 5.05
C SER A 193 24.13 -1.50 6.43
N SER A 194 23.68 -0.82 7.48
CA SER A 194 23.66 -1.31 8.86
C SER A 194 22.34 -1.97 9.27
N ILE A 195 21.31 -1.90 8.42
CA ILE A 195 19.98 -2.44 8.70
C ILE A 195 20.05 -3.96 8.87
N GLU A 196 19.43 -4.46 9.94
CA GLU A 196 19.26 -5.89 10.17
C GLU A 196 18.26 -6.48 9.17
N ILE A 197 18.73 -7.48 8.41
CA ILE A 197 17.92 -8.20 7.44
C ILE A 197 17.47 -9.53 8.07
N PRO A 198 16.16 -9.81 8.14
CA PRO A 198 15.66 -11.07 8.67
C PRO A 198 16.22 -12.29 7.94
N ASP A 199 16.53 -13.35 8.68
CA ASP A 199 17.02 -14.61 8.11
C ASP A 199 16.03 -15.18 7.10
N GLY A 200 16.52 -15.48 5.88
CA GLY A 200 15.69 -16.01 4.79
C GLY A 200 15.02 -14.94 3.92
N ASP A 201 15.10 -13.65 4.27
CA ASP A 201 14.60 -12.57 3.41
C ASP A 201 15.59 -12.28 2.27
N SER A 202 15.45 -13.04 1.19
CA SER A 202 16.26 -12.88 -0.01
C SER A 202 15.98 -11.58 -0.77
N LEU A 203 14.86 -10.89 -0.52
CA LEU A 203 14.50 -9.68 -1.25
C LEU A 203 15.27 -8.49 -0.67
N LEU A 204 15.12 -8.23 0.63
CA LEU A 204 15.82 -7.12 1.28
C LEU A 204 17.35 -7.28 1.16
N GLY A 205 17.86 -8.51 1.32
CA GLY A 205 19.28 -8.83 1.11
C GLY A 205 19.78 -8.58 -0.32
N ARG A 206 18.95 -8.76 -1.36
CA ARG A 206 19.32 -8.41 -2.74
C ARG A 206 19.24 -6.91 -3.00
N VAL A 207 18.28 -6.22 -2.39
CA VAL A 207 18.10 -4.77 -2.53
C VAL A 207 19.29 -4.02 -1.97
N ILE A 208 19.71 -4.34 -0.74
CA ILE A 208 20.88 -3.71 -0.10
C ILE A 208 22.18 -4.00 -0.87
N GLN A 209 22.33 -5.20 -1.44
CA GLN A 209 23.51 -5.53 -2.24
C GLN A 209 23.57 -4.67 -3.51
N ARG A 210 22.44 -4.51 -4.22
CA ARG A 210 22.39 -3.67 -5.42
C ARG A 210 22.71 -2.21 -5.13
N LEU A 211 22.18 -1.66 -4.04
CA LEU A 211 22.48 -0.28 -3.63
C LEU A 211 23.96 -0.03 -3.30
N ARG A 212 24.72 -1.09 -2.95
CA ARG A 212 26.17 -0.99 -2.69
C ARG A 212 27.00 -1.12 -3.96
N ASP A 213 26.45 -1.74 -4.99
CA ASP A 213 27.14 -2.03 -6.25
C ASP A 213 26.94 -0.90 -7.29
N ASP A 214 25.97 -0.01 -7.08
CA ASP A 214 25.67 1.20 -7.86
C ASP A 214 26.53 2.41 -7.42
#